data_AF-A0A8H7XFP4-F1
#
_entry.id   AF-A0A8H7XFP4-F1
#
_cell.length_a   1.000
_cell.length_b   1.000
_cell.length_c   1.000
_cell.angle_alpha   90.00
_cell.angle_beta   90.00
_cell.angle_gamma   90.00
#
_symmetry.space_group_name_H-M   'P 1'
#
loop_
_entity.id
_entity.type
_entity.pdbx_description
1 polymer ?
#
loop_
_entity_poly.entity_id
_entity_poly.type
_entity_poly.pdbx_seq_one_letter_code
_entity_poly.pdbx_strand_id
1 'polypeptide(L)'
;MGSISEAPSPPTYGTFRYISKGTTPAPSTHLYHLPTLAEFSDVRSLPMTNIRSSLDLGDNSPYKLSTHGFTALRSPSSMASPPFTHDDWTNETLLREIYIPEVSALVKSLTGAKAVLADQLVLRNNTHTEIDGLAREETDEEMLQFPKMVGTKAESGGSPAPKVHLDYAPAGARTHLRKYHPQTLEFARRIVEAEDRLLDSGVEPAEMGERYSGPRWAMFSIWRPLRTVRRDPLAVSDCRTFPLEDYVEFGVVFPTGVREEGDGKRGHREDVFLAYGRDSHEWFWISSQEPDEVLVIQLFDSD
;
A
#
# COMPACT_ATOMS: atom_id res chain seq x y z
N MET A 1 41.71 19.84 -21.61
CA MET A 1 40.39 19.27 -21.98
C MET A 1 39.39 19.78 -20.95
N GLY A 2 38.46 20.64 -21.37
CA GLY A 2 37.47 21.23 -20.46
C GLY A 2 36.45 20.19 -20.05
N SER A 3 36.25 20.03 -18.74
CA SER A 3 35.14 19.29 -18.16
C SER A 3 33.85 19.99 -18.58
N ILE A 4 33.06 19.36 -19.44
CA ILE A 4 31.68 19.78 -19.67
C ILE A 4 30.96 19.44 -18.36
N SER A 5 30.78 20.46 -17.51
CA SER A 5 29.80 20.41 -16.44
C SER A 5 28.46 20.19 -17.11
N GLU A 6 27.89 18.98 -17.01
CA GLU A 6 26.49 18.77 -17.35
C GLU A 6 25.68 19.78 -16.55
N ALA A 7 24.90 20.60 -17.25
CA ALA A 7 23.96 21.49 -16.59
C ALA A 7 22.98 20.61 -15.80
N PRO A 8 22.63 20.95 -14.55
CA PRO A 8 21.67 20.18 -13.79
C PRO A 8 20.36 20.10 -14.59
N SER A 9 19.87 18.87 -14.80
CA SER A 9 18.58 18.64 -15.44
C SER A 9 17.49 19.40 -14.68
N PRO A 10 16.52 20.02 -15.37
CA PRO A 10 15.43 20.71 -14.70
C PRO A 10 14.71 19.74 -13.73
N PRO A 11 14.29 20.22 -12.55
CA PRO A 11 13.57 19.39 -11.59
C PRO A 11 12.29 18.83 -12.23
N THR A 12 12.04 17.54 -12.00
CA THR A 12 10.79 16.91 -12.39
C THR A 12 9.72 17.25 -11.36
N TYR A 13 8.50 17.54 -11.79
CA TYR A 13 7.37 17.85 -10.90
C TYR A 13 6.26 16.81 -11.06
N GLY A 14 5.56 16.54 -9.97
CA GLY A 14 4.36 15.71 -9.93
C GLY A 14 3.14 16.52 -9.46
N THR A 15 1.95 16.10 -9.90
CA THR A 15 0.68 16.68 -9.44
C THR A 15 0.09 15.79 -8.35
N PHE A 16 0.02 16.32 -7.13
CA PHE A 16 -0.48 15.63 -5.94
C PHE A 16 -1.80 16.25 -5.50
N ARG A 17 -2.77 15.40 -5.13
CA ARG A 17 -4.11 15.81 -4.73
C ARG A 17 -4.33 15.45 -3.27
N TYR A 18 -4.44 16.47 -2.45
CA TYR A 18 -4.66 16.41 -1.01
C TYR A 18 -6.09 16.83 -0.68
N ILE A 19 -6.56 16.47 0.51
CA ILE A 19 -7.81 17.03 1.02
C ILE A 19 -7.58 18.47 1.48
N SER A 20 -8.64 19.30 1.40
CA SER A 20 -8.55 20.69 1.81
C SER A 20 -8.49 20.82 3.34
N LYS A 21 -7.67 21.76 3.85
CA LYS A 21 -7.53 21.97 5.29
C LYS A 21 -8.87 22.38 5.92
N GLY A 22 -9.26 21.70 7.00
CA GLY A 22 -10.53 21.96 7.69
C GLY A 22 -11.77 21.40 6.99
N THR A 23 -11.61 20.61 5.93
CA THR A 23 -12.72 19.85 5.33
C THR A 23 -12.76 18.42 5.88
N THR A 24 -13.97 17.90 6.08
CA THR A 24 -14.22 16.48 6.32
C THR A 24 -14.76 15.87 5.03
N PRO A 25 -13.99 15.02 4.33
CA PRO A 25 -14.44 14.42 3.08
C PRO A 25 -15.70 13.58 3.23
N ALA A 26 -16.57 13.58 2.22
CA ALA A 26 -17.68 12.64 2.16
C ALA A 26 -17.17 11.20 1.95
N PRO A 27 -17.63 10.20 2.74
CA PRO A 27 -17.22 8.81 2.55
C PRO A 27 -17.78 8.21 1.28
N SER A 28 -17.02 7.28 0.68
CA SER A 28 -17.52 6.44 -0.39
C SER A 28 -18.49 5.39 0.15
N THR A 29 -19.47 5.01 -0.66
CA THR A 29 -20.37 3.89 -0.38
C THR A 29 -19.84 2.55 -0.88
N HIS A 30 -18.74 2.55 -1.63
CA HIS A 30 -18.14 1.37 -2.24
C HIS A 30 -17.01 0.79 -1.37
N LEU A 31 -16.83 -0.53 -1.42
CA LEU A 31 -15.74 -1.20 -0.73
C LEU A 31 -14.38 -0.70 -1.26
N TYR A 32 -13.38 -0.64 -0.38
CA TYR A 32 -11.99 -0.23 -0.67
C TYR A 32 -11.83 1.23 -1.13
N HIS A 33 -12.91 2.00 -1.24
CA HIS A 33 -12.88 3.29 -1.91
C HIS A 33 -12.66 4.45 -0.93
N LEU A 34 -11.62 5.23 -1.24
CA LEU A 34 -11.42 6.57 -0.68
C LEU A 34 -12.55 7.52 -1.16
N PRO A 35 -12.69 8.70 -0.53
CA PRO A 35 -13.57 9.77 -1.03
C PRO A 35 -13.33 10.08 -2.51
N THR A 36 -14.34 10.64 -3.19
CA THR A 36 -14.22 11.00 -4.62
C THR A 36 -13.10 12.03 -4.85
N LEU A 37 -12.55 12.12 -6.05
CA LEU A 37 -11.48 13.07 -6.39
C LEU A 37 -11.88 14.53 -6.15
N ALA A 38 -13.17 14.85 -6.20
CA ALA A 38 -13.69 16.18 -5.90
C ALA A 38 -13.40 16.62 -4.44
N GLU A 39 -13.25 15.66 -3.52
CA GLU A 39 -12.89 15.91 -2.12
C GLU A 39 -11.39 16.24 -1.95
N PHE A 40 -10.56 15.89 -2.95
CA PHE A 40 -9.12 16.16 -2.97
C PHE A 40 -8.80 17.44 -3.76
N SER A 41 -9.37 18.55 -3.30
CA SER A 41 -9.33 19.85 -3.98
C SER A 41 -8.05 20.66 -3.77
N ASP A 42 -7.19 20.31 -2.79
CA ASP A 42 -5.86 20.90 -2.64
C ASP A 42 -4.89 20.21 -3.61
N VAL A 43 -4.82 20.75 -4.83
CA VAL A 43 -3.98 20.23 -5.91
C VAL A 43 -2.66 20.99 -5.95
N ARG A 44 -1.54 20.28 -5.77
CA ARG A 44 -0.20 20.87 -5.73
C ARG A 44 0.72 20.28 -6.78
N SER A 45 1.58 21.13 -7.32
CA SER A 45 2.72 20.72 -8.15
C SER A 45 3.98 20.76 -7.29
N LEU A 46 4.52 19.60 -6.94
CA LEU A 46 5.68 19.47 -6.05
C LEU A 46 6.86 18.82 -6.77
N PRO A 47 8.11 19.19 -6.44
CA PRO A 47 9.28 18.56 -7.03
C PRO A 47 9.35 17.08 -6.64
N MET A 48 9.89 16.28 -7.55
CA MET A 48 10.07 14.85 -7.36
C MET A 48 11.53 14.44 -7.55
N THR A 49 12.02 13.64 -6.62
CA THR A 49 13.36 13.07 -6.67
C THR A 49 13.33 11.72 -7.41
N ASN A 50 14.09 11.61 -8.49
CA ASN A 50 14.26 10.35 -9.19
C ASN A 50 15.22 9.43 -8.41
N ILE A 51 14.74 8.30 -7.94
CA ILE A 51 15.52 7.34 -7.14
C ILE A 51 16.07 6.16 -7.95
N ARG A 52 16.03 6.20 -9.29
CA ARG A 52 16.52 5.11 -10.14
C ARG A 52 17.96 4.69 -9.82
N SER A 53 18.82 5.64 -9.45
CA SER A 53 20.22 5.35 -9.08
C SER A 53 20.36 4.53 -7.79
N SER A 54 19.29 4.38 -7.00
CA SER A 54 19.30 3.60 -5.76
C SER A 54 19.05 2.10 -5.94
N LEU A 55 18.52 1.67 -7.10
CA LEU A 55 18.01 0.32 -7.33
C LEU A 55 19.06 -0.78 -7.16
N ASP A 56 20.33 -0.46 -7.42
CA ASP A 56 21.45 -1.41 -7.41
C ASP A 56 22.37 -1.21 -6.19
N LEU A 57 22.00 -0.35 -5.25
CA LEU A 57 22.82 -0.04 -4.08
C LEU A 57 22.66 -1.04 -2.93
N GLY A 58 21.61 -1.87 -2.96
CA GLY A 58 21.30 -2.82 -1.88
C GLY A 58 21.27 -2.14 -0.51
N ASP A 59 22.02 -2.69 0.45
CA ASP A 59 22.15 -2.13 1.80
C ASP A 59 22.79 -0.74 1.86
N ASN A 60 23.40 -0.25 0.78
CA ASN A 60 23.92 1.11 0.70
C ASN A 60 22.88 2.12 0.17
N SER A 61 21.68 1.68 -0.22
CA SER A 61 20.62 2.59 -0.64
C SER A 61 20.30 3.59 0.49
N PRO A 62 20.22 4.90 0.21
CA PRO A 62 19.86 5.89 1.23
C PRO A 62 18.40 5.76 1.67
N TYR A 63 17.53 5.18 0.82
CA TYR A 63 16.10 5.01 1.07
C TYR A 63 15.84 3.68 1.79
N LYS A 64 15.54 3.75 3.08
CA LYS A 64 15.26 2.58 3.93
C LYS A 64 13.81 2.58 4.39
N LEU A 65 13.24 1.38 4.51
CA LEU A 65 11.93 1.19 5.12
C LEU A 65 11.85 1.84 6.50
N SER A 66 12.84 1.57 7.36
CA SER A 66 12.89 2.06 8.74
C SER A 66 13.11 3.57 8.90
N THR A 67 13.45 4.30 7.83
CA THR A 67 13.71 5.75 7.93
C THR A 67 12.86 6.59 6.99
N HIS A 68 12.55 6.11 5.79
CA HIS A 68 11.78 6.83 4.79
C HIS A 68 10.37 6.25 4.59
N GLY A 69 10.09 5.06 5.14
CA GLY A 69 8.84 4.33 4.88
C GLY A 69 8.80 3.61 3.53
N PHE A 70 9.89 3.65 2.75
CA PHE A 70 9.99 2.94 1.47
C PHE A 70 11.43 2.59 1.12
N THR A 71 11.59 1.64 0.18
CA THR A 71 12.83 1.39 -0.54
C THR A 71 12.54 0.96 -1.98
N ALA A 72 13.58 0.90 -2.81
CA ALA A 72 13.49 0.50 -4.20
C ALA A 72 14.67 -0.41 -4.56
N LEU A 73 14.41 -1.46 -5.35
CA LEU A 73 15.44 -2.40 -5.78
C LEU A 73 15.05 -3.15 -7.05
N ARG A 74 16.04 -3.77 -7.71
CA ARG A 74 15.78 -4.81 -8.71
C ARG A 74 15.42 -6.13 -8.03
N SER A 75 14.33 -6.70 -8.49
CA SER A 75 13.82 -8.01 -8.09
C SER A 75 13.17 -8.66 -9.31
N PRO A 76 13.92 -9.32 -10.22
CA PRO A 76 13.33 -9.98 -11.37
C PRO A 76 12.33 -11.08 -10.97
N SER A 77 11.23 -11.21 -11.69
CA SER A 77 10.28 -12.31 -11.53
C SER A 77 10.40 -13.31 -12.67
N SER A 78 10.29 -14.60 -12.37
CA SER A 78 10.30 -15.64 -13.40
C SER A 78 9.14 -15.46 -14.39
N MET A 79 8.00 -14.95 -13.91
CA MET A 79 6.82 -14.64 -14.75
C MET A 79 7.03 -13.47 -15.73
N ALA A 80 8.14 -12.74 -15.63
CA ALA A 80 8.50 -11.67 -16.57
C ALA A 80 9.36 -12.16 -17.76
N SER A 81 9.59 -13.48 -17.88
CA SER A 81 10.45 -14.09 -18.91
C SER A 81 9.79 -15.32 -19.56
N PRO A 82 10.23 -15.74 -20.77
CA PRO A 82 9.74 -16.97 -21.39
C PRO A 82 9.88 -18.20 -20.47
N PRO A 83 8.91 -19.14 -20.48
CA PRO A 83 7.81 -19.26 -21.44
C PRO A 83 6.58 -18.38 -21.14
N PHE A 84 6.61 -17.59 -20.06
CA PHE A 84 5.48 -16.75 -19.67
C PHE A 84 5.35 -15.52 -20.55
N THR A 85 4.12 -15.06 -20.68
CA THR A 85 3.70 -13.90 -21.45
C THR A 85 2.99 -12.91 -20.54
N HIS A 86 2.65 -11.74 -21.08
CA HIS A 86 1.90 -10.74 -20.32
C HIS A 86 0.51 -11.24 -19.87
N ASP A 87 -0.12 -12.11 -20.66
CA ASP A 87 -1.46 -12.63 -20.37
C ASP A 87 -1.46 -13.60 -19.17
N ASP A 88 -0.31 -14.19 -18.85
CA ASP A 88 -0.16 -15.09 -17.70
C ASP A 88 -0.27 -14.37 -16.35
N TRP A 89 -0.17 -13.04 -16.30
CA TRP A 89 -0.31 -12.25 -15.07
C TRP A 89 -1.72 -12.21 -14.51
N THR A 90 -2.74 -12.65 -15.26
CA THR A 90 -4.10 -12.84 -14.74
C THR A 90 -4.39 -14.28 -14.31
N ASN A 91 -3.43 -15.19 -14.49
CA ASN A 91 -3.57 -16.59 -14.09
C ASN A 91 -3.31 -16.74 -12.58
N GLU A 92 -4.40 -16.89 -11.82
CA GLU A 92 -4.34 -17.01 -10.36
C GLU A 92 -3.47 -18.18 -9.87
N THR A 93 -3.41 -19.29 -10.61
CA THR A 93 -2.56 -20.43 -10.25
C THR A 93 -1.09 -20.04 -10.35
N LEU A 94 -0.66 -19.42 -11.45
CA LEU A 94 0.72 -18.97 -11.62
C LEU A 94 1.10 -17.89 -10.60
N LEU A 95 0.19 -16.96 -10.30
CA LEU A 95 0.41 -15.96 -9.26
C LEU A 95 0.62 -16.61 -7.88
N ARG A 96 -0.13 -17.65 -7.54
CA ARG A 96 -0.01 -18.39 -6.27
C ARG A 96 1.26 -19.22 -6.20
N GLU A 97 1.61 -19.90 -7.28
CA GLU A 97 2.72 -20.86 -7.30
C GLU A 97 4.08 -20.21 -7.53
N ILE A 98 4.13 -19.03 -8.16
CA ILE A 98 5.38 -18.37 -8.57
C ILE A 98 5.49 -16.99 -7.94
N TYR A 99 4.60 -16.06 -8.31
CA TYR A 99 4.80 -14.64 -7.99
C TYR A 99 4.71 -14.33 -6.49
N ILE A 100 3.67 -14.83 -5.81
CA ILE A 100 3.50 -14.62 -4.37
C ILE A 100 4.67 -15.20 -3.55
N PRO A 101 5.16 -16.43 -3.83
CA PRO A 101 6.38 -16.94 -3.21
C PRO A 101 7.62 -16.07 -3.46
N GLU A 102 7.85 -15.58 -4.69
CA GLU A 102 8.96 -14.67 -5.01
C GLU A 102 8.90 -13.38 -4.19
N VAL A 103 7.72 -12.75 -4.13
CA VAL A 103 7.49 -11.53 -3.33
C VAL A 103 7.66 -11.80 -1.83
N SER A 104 7.16 -12.94 -1.33
CA SER A 104 7.31 -13.31 0.07
C SER A 104 8.77 -13.52 0.45
N ALA A 105 9.57 -14.14 -0.43
CA ALA A 105 11.01 -14.31 -0.23
C ALA A 105 11.74 -12.96 -0.23
N LEU A 106 11.38 -12.05 -1.14
CA LEU A 106 11.90 -10.68 -1.17
C LEU A 106 11.64 -9.94 0.16
N VAL A 107 10.39 -9.93 0.63
CA VAL A 107 10.02 -9.25 1.88
C VAL A 107 10.79 -9.85 3.07
N LYS A 108 10.89 -11.18 3.16
CA LYS A 108 11.71 -11.84 4.21
C LYS A 108 13.18 -11.40 4.15
N SER A 109 13.76 -11.34 2.95
CA SER A 109 15.15 -10.92 2.76
C SER A 109 15.40 -9.48 3.19
N LEU A 110 14.47 -8.56 2.89
CA LEU A 110 14.61 -7.14 3.19
C LEU A 110 14.38 -6.80 4.67
N THR A 111 13.49 -7.53 5.32
CA THR A 111 13.00 -7.19 6.66
C THR A 111 13.54 -8.10 7.76
N GLY A 112 14.08 -9.27 7.39
CA GLY A 112 14.40 -10.32 8.36
C GLY A 112 13.16 -11.01 8.95
N ALA A 113 11.97 -10.79 8.39
CA ALA A 113 10.73 -11.40 8.87
C ALA A 113 10.81 -12.93 8.89
N LYS A 114 10.37 -13.53 10.00
CA LYS A 114 10.31 -14.99 10.17
C LYS A 114 9.19 -15.62 9.34
N ALA A 115 8.10 -14.88 9.15
CA ALA A 115 6.93 -15.29 8.39
C ALA A 115 6.39 -14.10 7.60
N VAL A 116 5.83 -14.37 6.43
CA VAL A 116 5.16 -13.39 5.57
C VAL A 116 3.88 -14.04 5.07
N LEU A 117 2.79 -13.30 5.11
CA LEU A 117 1.50 -13.67 4.55
C LEU A 117 1.17 -12.63 3.47
N ALA A 118 0.95 -13.09 2.24
CA ALA A 118 0.30 -12.25 1.24
C ALA A 118 -1.20 -12.32 1.51
N ASP A 119 -1.81 -11.19 1.86
CA ASP A 119 -3.25 -11.05 2.11
C ASP A 119 -4.01 -10.69 0.82
N GLN A 120 -3.41 -9.82 0.00
CA GLN A 120 -4.02 -9.28 -1.21
C GLN A 120 -3.01 -9.20 -2.36
N LEU A 121 -3.53 -9.36 -3.58
CA LEU A 121 -2.86 -9.06 -4.84
C LEU A 121 -3.83 -8.29 -5.73
N VAL A 122 -3.45 -7.06 -6.08
CA VAL A 122 -4.29 -6.16 -6.88
C VAL A 122 -3.61 -5.86 -8.22
N LEU A 123 -4.23 -6.30 -9.31
CA LEU A 123 -3.85 -5.89 -10.66
C LEU A 123 -4.54 -4.56 -11.00
N ARG A 124 -3.73 -3.53 -11.22
CA ARG A 124 -4.21 -2.23 -11.71
C ARG A 124 -4.09 -2.15 -13.22
N ASN A 125 -5.13 -2.58 -13.93
CA ASN A 125 -5.16 -2.69 -15.40
C ASN A 125 -6.21 -1.77 -16.05
N ASN A 126 -6.88 -0.92 -15.28
CA ASN A 126 -7.87 0.04 -15.76
C ASN A 126 -7.33 1.47 -15.75
N THR A 127 -7.85 2.33 -16.63
CA THR A 127 -7.69 3.79 -16.47
C THR A 127 -8.45 4.29 -15.26
N HIS A 128 -8.01 5.41 -14.65
CA HIS A 128 -8.71 5.99 -13.50
C HIS A 128 -10.19 6.24 -13.78
N THR A 129 -11.05 5.69 -12.92
CA THR A 129 -12.47 6.02 -12.78
C THR A 129 -12.80 6.12 -11.29
N GLU A 130 -13.77 6.95 -10.91
CA GLU A 130 -14.18 7.07 -9.50
C GLU A 130 -14.79 5.77 -8.96
N ILE A 131 -15.48 5.05 -9.85
CA ILE A 131 -16.10 3.75 -9.59
C ILE A 131 -15.40 2.78 -10.54
N ASP A 132 -14.57 1.89 -10.00
CA ASP A 132 -13.77 0.92 -10.76
C ASP A 132 -14.16 -0.52 -10.41
N GLY A 133 -13.38 -1.51 -10.85
CA GLY A 133 -13.69 -2.93 -10.64
C GLY A 133 -13.74 -3.38 -9.17
N LEU A 134 -13.24 -2.55 -8.24
CA LEU A 134 -13.35 -2.77 -6.80
C LEU A 134 -14.73 -2.37 -6.25
N ALA A 135 -15.46 -1.53 -6.97
CA ALA A 135 -16.67 -0.85 -6.48
C ALA A 135 -17.94 -1.71 -6.52
N ARG A 136 -17.84 -2.98 -6.12
CA ARG A 136 -18.93 -3.95 -6.15
C ARG A 136 -19.14 -4.58 -4.77
N GLU A 137 -20.35 -5.08 -4.56
CA GLU A 137 -20.58 -5.98 -3.43
C GLU A 137 -19.85 -7.31 -3.70
N GLU A 138 -19.34 -7.89 -2.62
CA GLU A 138 -18.73 -9.23 -2.64
C GLU A 138 -19.69 -10.21 -1.97
N THR A 139 -19.78 -11.43 -2.50
CA THR A 139 -20.50 -12.50 -1.81
C THR A 139 -19.68 -13.02 -0.63
N ASP A 140 -20.32 -13.69 0.33
CA ASP A 140 -19.60 -14.31 1.45
C ASP A 140 -18.54 -15.33 0.95
N GLU A 141 -18.80 -16.02 -0.16
CA GLU A 141 -17.82 -16.92 -0.79
C GLU A 141 -16.61 -16.16 -1.36
N GLU A 142 -16.84 -15.01 -2.00
CA GLU A 142 -15.76 -14.17 -2.52
C GLU A 142 -14.93 -13.51 -1.41
N MET A 143 -15.58 -13.16 -0.29
CA MET A 143 -14.89 -12.61 0.89
C MET A 143 -13.98 -13.66 1.55
N LEU A 144 -14.26 -14.96 1.36
CA LEU A 144 -13.45 -16.06 1.91
C LEU A 144 -12.36 -16.57 0.94
N GLN A 145 -12.20 -15.96 -0.23
CA GLN A 145 -11.10 -16.27 -1.14
C GLN A 145 -9.79 -15.65 -0.66
N PHE A 146 -8.71 -16.44 -0.63
CA PHE A 146 -7.45 -16.00 -0.04
C PHE A 146 -6.18 -16.58 -0.71
N PRO A 147 -5.11 -15.79 -0.87
CA PRO A 147 -5.11 -14.33 -0.84
C PRO A 147 -6.19 -13.77 -1.76
N LYS A 148 -6.70 -12.59 -1.42
CA LYS A 148 -7.66 -11.87 -2.25
C LYS A 148 -6.97 -11.46 -3.54
N MET A 149 -7.46 -11.93 -4.67
CA MET A 149 -6.96 -11.55 -5.98
C MET A 149 -7.96 -10.66 -6.69
N VAL A 150 -7.52 -9.46 -7.05
CA VAL A 150 -8.33 -8.45 -7.73
C VAL A 150 -7.73 -8.19 -9.12
N GLY A 151 -8.60 -8.05 -10.13
CA GLY A 151 -8.20 -7.71 -11.49
C GLY A 151 -7.69 -8.85 -12.35
N THR A 152 -7.79 -10.09 -11.86
CA THR A 152 -7.49 -11.33 -12.59
C THR A 152 -8.61 -11.73 -13.56
N LYS A 153 -9.81 -11.15 -13.39
CA LYS A 153 -10.97 -11.35 -14.26
C LYS A 153 -11.20 -10.09 -15.10
N ALA A 154 -11.89 -10.25 -16.22
CA ALA A 154 -12.26 -9.11 -17.07
C ALA A 154 -13.06 -8.08 -16.25
N GLU A 155 -12.72 -6.80 -16.43
CA GLU A 155 -13.38 -5.64 -15.80
C GLU A 155 -13.33 -5.60 -14.25
N SER A 156 -12.61 -6.51 -13.59
CA SER A 156 -12.49 -6.55 -12.13
C SER A 156 -11.24 -5.85 -11.57
N GLY A 157 -10.49 -5.16 -12.42
CA GLY A 157 -9.24 -4.50 -12.04
C GLY A 157 -9.43 -3.19 -11.31
N GLY A 158 -8.48 -2.91 -10.40
CA GLY A 158 -8.37 -1.61 -9.78
C GLY A 158 -7.90 -0.57 -10.79
N SER A 159 -8.36 0.67 -10.63
CA SER A 159 -7.82 1.81 -11.34
C SER A 159 -6.70 2.47 -10.50
N PRO A 160 -5.82 3.31 -11.06
CA PRO A 160 -4.93 4.15 -10.25
C PRO A 160 -5.73 5.00 -9.27
N ALA A 161 -5.18 5.22 -8.06
CA ALA A 161 -5.74 6.12 -7.06
C ALA A 161 -4.96 7.45 -7.06
N PRO A 162 -5.38 8.47 -7.83
CA PRO A 162 -4.67 9.76 -7.93
C PRO A 162 -4.93 10.67 -6.72
N LYS A 163 -4.93 10.09 -5.52
CA LYS A 163 -5.32 10.69 -4.24
C LYS A 163 -4.16 10.46 -3.26
N VAL A 164 -3.67 11.47 -2.54
CA VAL A 164 -2.63 11.25 -1.53
C VAL A 164 -3.25 10.55 -0.31
N HIS A 165 -2.74 9.38 0.02
CA HIS A 165 -3.20 8.56 1.14
C HIS A 165 -2.10 7.60 1.61
N LEU A 166 -2.34 7.01 2.78
CA LEU A 166 -1.65 5.85 3.32
C LEU A 166 -2.73 4.83 3.75
N ASP A 167 -2.59 3.59 3.28
CA ASP A 167 -3.64 2.56 3.35
C ASP A 167 -4.08 2.21 4.78
N TYR A 168 -3.24 2.45 5.79
CA TYR A 168 -3.57 2.15 7.17
C TYR A 168 -3.16 3.29 8.12
N ALA A 169 -4.10 3.71 8.96
CA ALA A 169 -3.79 4.31 10.25
C ALA A 169 -3.48 3.18 11.27
N PRO A 170 -2.83 3.48 12.41
CA PRO A 170 -2.48 2.45 13.40
C PRO A 170 -3.67 1.62 13.90
N ALA A 171 -4.83 2.25 14.09
CA ALA A 171 -6.06 1.56 14.47
C ALA A 171 -6.62 0.70 13.32
N GLY A 172 -6.55 1.20 12.08
CA GLY A 172 -6.97 0.47 10.89
C GLY A 172 -6.14 -0.79 10.64
N ALA A 173 -4.81 -0.71 10.73
CA ALA A 173 -3.92 -1.87 10.59
C ALA A 173 -4.28 -2.99 11.59
N ARG A 174 -4.57 -2.62 12.85
CA ARG A 174 -4.98 -3.57 13.90
C ARG A 174 -6.37 -4.15 13.67
N THR A 175 -7.28 -3.32 13.19
CA THR A 175 -8.63 -3.76 12.82
C THR A 175 -8.58 -4.75 11.65
N HIS A 176 -7.72 -4.49 10.67
CA HIS A 176 -7.49 -5.34 9.50
C HIS A 176 -7.11 -6.77 9.91
N LEU A 177 -6.16 -6.93 10.84
CA LEU A 177 -5.74 -8.23 11.35
C LEU A 177 -6.91 -9.05 11.93
N ARG A 178 -7.93 -8.38 12.49
CA ARG A 178 -9.04 -9.01 13.20
C ARG A 178 -10.23 -9.31 12.31
N LYS A 179 -10.51 -8.42 11.36
CA LYS A 179 -11.78 -8.39 10.62
C LYS A 179 -11.65 -8.79 9.16
N TYR A 180 -10.50 -8.54 8.52
CA TYR A 180 -10.37 -8.70 7.08
C TYR A 180 -10.61 -10.13 6.61
N HIS A 181 -9.88 -11.10 7.15
CA HIS A 181 -9.99 -12.49 6.73
C HIS A 181 -9.62 -13.49 7.85
N PRO A 182 -10.29 -14.65 7.98
CA PRO A 182 -9.96 -15.65 9.00
C PRO A 182 -8.51 -16.15 8.95
N GLN A 183 -7.93 -16.29 7.75
CA GLN A 183 -6.52 -16.70 7.63
C GLN A 183 -5.53 -15.60 8.04
N THR A 184 -5.89 -14.32 7.86
CA THR A 184 -5.11 -13.19 8.39
C THR A 184 -5.17 -13.20 9.91
N LEU A 185 -6.36 -13.37 10.49
CA LEU A 185 -6.55 -13.47 11.94
C LEU A 185 -5.76 -14.64 12.54
N GLU A 186 -5.85 -15.83 11.95
CA GLU A 186 -5.11 -17.00 12.43
C GLU A 186 -3.59 -16.79 12.33
N PHE A 187 -3.11 -16.25 11.20
CA PHE A 187 -1.69 -15.93 11.04
C PHE A 187 -1.21 -14.91 12.08
N ALA A 188 -2.06 -13.94 12.42
CA ALA A 188 -1.79 -12.90 13.40
C ALA A 188 -2.19 -13.26 14.83
N ARG A 189 -2.62 -14.50 15.12
CA ARG A 189 -3.20 -14.88 16.42
C ARG A 189 -2.36 -14.45 17.62
N ARG A 190 -1.04 -14.63 17.55
CA ARG A 190 -0.12 -14.25 18.66
C ARG A 190 0.00 -12.74 18.87
N ILE A 191 -0.19 -11.96 17.81
CA ILE A 191 -0.21 -10.49 17.86
C ILE A 191 -1.54 -10.06 18.50
N VAL A 192 -2.65 -10.59 17.97
CA VAL A 192 -4.01 -10.35 18.46
C VAL A 192 -4.13 -10.67 19.96
N GLU A 193 -3.68 -11.85 20.39
CA GLU A 193 -3.70 -12.25 21.82
C GLU A 193 -2.84 -11.34 22.71
N ALA A 194 -1.76 -10.74 22.17
CA ALA A 194 -0.92 -9.83 22.94
C ALA A 194 -1.58 -8.47 23.12
N GLU A 195 -2.25 -7.97 22.09
CA GLU A 195 -3.06 -6.75 22.17
C GLU A 195 -4.28 -6.95 23.06
N ASP A 196 -4.98 -8.09 22.97
CA ASP A 196 -6.18 -8.36 23.78
C ASP A 196 -5.86 -8.37 25.28
N ARG A 197 -4.71 -8.94 25.67
CA ARG A 197 -4.23 -8.86 27.07
C ARG A 197 -4.01 -7.43 27.56
N LEU A 198 -3.60 -6.52 26.67
CA LEU A 198 -3.42 -5.11 27.03
C LEU A 198 -4.77 -4.42 27.18
N LEU A 199 -5.70 -4.64 26.25
CA LEU A 199 -7.07 -4.13 26.32
C LEU A 199 -7.78 -4.62 27.61
N ASP A 200 -7.68 -5.91 27.93
CA ASP A 200 -8.25 -6.50 29.14
C ASP A 200 -7.64 -5.91 30.44
N SER A 201 -6.39 -5.41 30.35
CA SER A 201 -5.72 -4.71 31.47
C SER A 201 -6.08 -3.23 31.58
N GLY A 202 -6.93 -2.72 30.69
CA GLY A 202 -7.39 -1.32 30.66
C GLY A 202 -6.47 -0.36 29.90
N VAL A 203 -5.60 -0.87 29.01
CA VAL A 203 -4.87 -0.02 28.07
C VAL A 203 -5.82 0.45 26.98
N GLU A 204 -5.88 1.75 26.73
CA GLU A 204 -6.74 2.30 25.69
C GLU A 204 -6.14 2.03 24.28
N PRO A 205 -6.95 1.86 23.22
CA PRO A 205 -6.43 1.61 21.87
C PRO A 205 -5.43 2.65 21.37
N ALA A 206 -5.59 3.91 21.76
CA ALA A 206 -4.66 5.00 21.41
C ALA A 206 -3.27 4.84 22.05
N GLU A 207 -3.16 4.13 23.18
CA GLU A 207 -1.90 3.85 23.86
C GLU A 207 -1.23 2.57 23.33
N MET A 208 -1.88 1.84 22.42
CA MET A 208 -1.42 0.52 21.97
C MET A 208 -0.01 0.58 21.37
N GLY A 209 0.32 1.62 20.60
CA GLY A 209 1.66 1.78 20.02
C GLY A 209 2.77 1.81 21.07
N GLU A 210 2.57 2.54 22.17
CA GLU A 210 3.57 2.71 23.23
C GLU A 210 3.63 1.51 24.19
N ARG A 211 2.50 0.82 24.37
CA ARG A 211 2.34 -0.23 25.38
C ARG A 211 2.46 -1.64 24.83
N TYR A 212 2.40 -1.80 23.50
CA TYR A 212 2.52 -3.09 22.85
C TYR A 212 3.90 -3.71 23.09
N SER A 213 3.88 -4.97 23.54
CA SER A 213 5.09 -5.75 23.84
C SER A 213 5.01 -7.17 23.25
N GLY A 214 4.13 -7.37 22.28
CA GLY A 214 3.97 -8.63 21.57
C GLY A 214 5.01 -8.82 20.45
N PRO A 215 4.81 -9.83 19.59
CA PRO A 215 5.65 -10.00 18.39
C PRO A 215 5.60 -8.76 17.50
N ARG A 216 6.75 -8.24 17.07
CA ARG A 216 6.80 -7.18 16.05
C ARG A 216 6.13 -7.64 14.76
N TRP A 217 5.36 -6.76 14.16
CA TRP A 217 4.70 -6.98 12.87
C TRP A 217 4.63 -5.69 12.07
N ALA A 218 4.52 -5.84 10.75
CA ALA A 218 4.46 -4.72 9.82
C ALA A 218 3.64 -5.13 8.59
N MET A 219 3.09 -4.14 7.89
CA MET A 219 2.36 -4.30 6.64
C MET A 219 3.11 -3.60 5.51
N PHE A 220 3.21 -4.25 4.35
CA PHE A 220 3.95 -3.73 3.21
C PHE A 220 3.12 -3.82 1.93
N SER A 221 3.25 -2.80 1.07
CA SER A 221 2.83 -2.87 -0.33
C SER A 221 4.05 -3.05 -1.21
N ILE A 222 3.97 -4.02 -2.13
CA ILE A 222 5.03 -4.31 -3.09
C ILE A 222 4.52 -3.95 -4.48
N TRP A 223 5.03 -2.84 -5.01
CA TRP A 223 4.58 -2.31 -6.29
C TRP A 223 5.55 -2.69 -7.41
N ARG A 224 5.03 -3.38 -8.42
CA ARG A 224 5.74 -3.81 -9.62
C ARG A 224 4.94 -3.40 -10.86
N PRO A 225 5.57 -2.73 -11.84
CA PRO A 225 4.92 -2.51 -13.12
C PRO A 225 5.00 -3.77 -13.99
N LEU A 226 3.95 -4.05 -14.77
CA LEU A 226 3.96 -5.18 -15.71
C LEU A 226 4.53 -4.82 -17.10
N ARG A 227 4.83 -3.54 -17.32
CA ARG A 227 5.44 -2.96 -18.53
C ARG A 227 6.23 -1.71 -18.13
N THR A 228 7.21 -1.32 -18.94
CA THR A 228 7.97 -0.08 -18.69
C THR A 228 7.05 1.13 -18.53
N VAL A 229 7.15 1.81 -17.39
CA VAL A 229 6.34 2.97 -17.03
C VAL A 229 6.86 4.20 -17.77
N ARG A 230 6.05 4.75 -18.68
CA ARG A 230 6.41 5.96 -19.44
C ARG A 230 5.60 7.19 -19.08
N ARG A 231 4.52 7.02 -18.31
CA ARG A 231 3.58 8.06 -17.90
C ARG A 231 3.00 7.69 -16.54
N ASP A 232 2.69 8.69 -15.72
CA ASP A 232 2.04 8.55 -14.42
C ASP A 232 2.70 7.49 -13.51
N PRO A 233 4.00 7.63 -13.20
CA PRO A 233 4.68 6.70 -12.29
C PRO A 233 4.06 6.74 -10.90
N LEU A 234 4.13 5.62 -10.17
CA LEU A 234 3.82 5.65 -8.74
C LEU A 234 4.84 6.57 -8.06
N ALA A 235 4.31 7.52 -7.29
CA ALA A 235 5.09 8.38 -6.42
C ALA A 235 4.92 7.92 -4.98
N VAL A 236 6.02 7.91 -4.23
CA VAL A 236 6.04 7.63 -2.79
C VAL A 236 6.63 8.83 -2.07
N SER A 237 6.27 9.01 -0.81
CA SER A 237 6.78 10.12 -0.01
C SER A 237 7.62 9.65 1.17
N ASP A 238 8.59 10.46 1.58
CA ASP A 238 9.33 10.27 2.82
C ASP A 238 8.43 10.61 4.02
N CYS A 239 8.14 9.58 4.83
CA CYS A 239 7.27 9.71 6.00
C CYS A 239 7.74 10.78 7.00
N ARG A 240 9.05 11.09 7.05
CA ARG A 240 9.60 12.12 7.95
C ARG A 240 9.21 13.54 7.55
N THR A 241 8.78 13.72 6.30
CA THR A 241 8.33 15.01 5.78
C THR A 241 6.82 15.23 5.99
N PHE A 242 6.10 14.20 6.45
CA PHE A 242 4.70 14.24 6.85
C PHE A 242 4.59 14.27 8.38
N PRO A 243 4.48 15.45 9.00
CA PRO A 243 4.23 15.53 10.43
C PRO A 243 2.81 15.07 10.77
N LEU A 244 2.61 14.67 12.03
CA LEU A 244 1.34 14.11 12.49
C LEU A 244 0.12 15.02 12.21
N GLU A 245 0.28 16.35 12.26
CA GLU A 245 -0.82 17.27 11.99
C GLU A 245 -1.29 17.33 10.52
N ASP A 246 -0.52 16.75 9.59
CA ASP A 246 -0.91 16.66 8.18
C ASP A 246 -1.72 15.39 7.89
N TYR A 247 -1.65 14.38 8.75
CA TYR A 247 -2.43 13.16 8.63
C TYR A 247 -3.88 13.38 9.10
N VAL A 248 -4.82 12.79 8.36
CA VAL A 248 -6.24 12.82 8.69
C VAL A 248 -6.78 11.40 8.68
N GLU A 249 -7.15 10.90 9.84
CA GLU A 249 -7.79 9.59 9.97
C GLU A 249 -9.14 9.58 9.25
N PHE A 250 -9.35 8.52 8.46
CA PHE A 250 -10.56 8.38 7.67
C PHE A 250 -10.99 6.92 7.58
N GLY A 251 -12.22 6.62 8.03
CA GLY A 251 -12.73 5.25 7.98
C GLY A 251 -13.25 4.86 6.61
N VAL A 252 -12.59 3.91 5.95
CA VAL A 252 -12.98 3.27 4.68
C VAL A 252 -13.67 1.93 4.96
N VAL A 253 -14.63 1.52 4.12
CA VAL A 253 -15.30 0.23 4.27
C VAL A 253 -14.54 -0.86 3.51
N PHE A 254 -14.13 -1.91 4.20
CA PHE A 254 -13.50 -3.10 3.65
C PHE A 254 -14.44 -4.31 3.80
N PRO A 255 -14.33 -5.35 2.94
CA PRO A 255 -15.06 -6.58 3.16
C PRO A 255 -14.58 -7.27 4.43
N THR A 256 -15.50 -8.00 5.08
CA THR A 256 -15.23 -8.71 6.34
C THR A 256 -15.39 -10.20 6.16
N GLY A 257 -14.30 -10.95 6.34
CA GLY A 257 -14.32 -12.40 6.43
C GLY A 257 -14.57 -12.91 7.87
N VAL A 258 -14.51 -12.03 8.87
CA VAL A 258 -14.72 -12.35 10.29
C VAL A 258 -15.87 -11.50 10.83
N ARG A 259 -17.08 -12.05 10.78
CA ARG A 259 -18.29 -11.40 11.28
C ARG A 259 -18.52 -11.70 12.76
N GLU A 260 -18.84 -10.65 13.52
CA GLU A 260 -19.36 -10.74 14.89
C GLU A 260 -20.85 -10.41 14.94
N GLU A 261 -21.49 -10.81 16.04
CA GLU A 261 -22.91 -10.50 16.28
C GLU A 261 -23.09 -8.98 16.43
N GLY A 262 -23.84 -8.38 15.50
CA GLY A 262 -24.05 -6.93 15.43
C GLY A 262 -23.32 -6.23 14.27
N ASP A 263 -22.42 -6.92 13.57
CA ASP A 263 -21.74 -6.37 12.41
C ASP A 263 -22.72 -6.10 11.25
N GLY A 264 -22.56 -4.96 10.59
CA GLY A 264 -23.38 -4.55 9.45
C GLY A 264 -23.22 -5.49 8.24
N LYS A 265 -24.22 -5.51 7.35
CA LYS A 265 -24.21 -6.41 6.18
C LYS A 265 -23.05 -6.17 5.20
N ARG A 266 -22.51 -4.94 5.12
CA ARG A 266 -21.64 -4.50 4.02
C ARG A 266 -20.13 -4.79 4.22
N GLY A 267 -19.66 -4.95 5.45
CA GLY A 267 -18.23 -4.97 5.73
C GLY A 267 -17.90 -4.38 7.10
N HIS A 268 -16.63 -4.13 7.36
CA HIS A 268 -16.16 -3.38 8.53
C HIS A 268 -15.44 -2.10 8.10
N ARG A 269 -15.29 -1.15 9.04
CA ARG A 269 -14.53 0.07 8.78
C ARG A 269 -13.09 -0.13 9.21
N GLU A 270 -12.16 0.28 8.38
CA GLU A 270 -10.74 0.41 8.72
C GLU A 270 -10.33 1.87 8.55
N ASP A 271 -9.59 2.39 9.53
CA ASP A 271 -9.07 3.75 9.47
C ASP A 271 -7.83 3.77 8.59
N VAL A 272 -7.87 4.60 7.55
CA VAL A 272 -6.74 4.93 6.68
C VAL A 272 -6.28 6.35 6.99
N PHE A 273 -5.17 6.78 6.41
CA PHE A 273 -4.76 8.17 6.47
C PHE A 273 -4.96 8.87 5.12
N LEU A 274 -5.71 9.96 5.13
CA LEU A 274 -5.65 11.01 4.12
C LEU A 274 -4.61 12.05 4.57
N ALA A 275 -4.34 13.05 3.72
CA ALA A 275 -3.38 14.10 4.07
C ALA A 275 -3.81 15.50 3.63
N TYR A 276 -3.49 16.49 4.47
CA TYR A 276 -3.43 17.90 4.08
C TYR A 276 -2.16 18.19 3.30
N GLY A 277 -2.22 19.10 2.32
CA GLY A 277 -1.04 19.45 1.54
C GLY A 277 -0.06 20.34 2.30
N ARG A 278 1.24 20.08 2.10
CA ARG A 278 2.33 20.95 2.54
C ARG A 278 3.43 21.01 1.48
N ASP A 279 4.07 22.16 1.32
CA ASP A 279 5.13 22.36 0.32
C ASP A 279 6.44 21.66 0.71
N SER A 280 6.59 21.26 1.98
CA SER A 280 7.73 20.50 2.48
C SER A 280 7.59 18.99 2.27
N HIS A 281 6.45 18.50 1.74
CA HIS A 281 6.29 17.08 1.41
C HIS A 281 7.25 16.69 0.29
N GLU A 282 8.16 15.76 0.56
CA GLU A 282 9.13 15.27 -0.41
C GLU A 282 8.62 14.02 -1.11
N TRP A 283 8.67 14.03 -2.45
CA TRP A 283 8.16 12.95 -3.28
C TRP A 283 9.26 12.30 -4.11
N PHE A 284 9.14 10.99 -4.31
CA PHE A 284 10.14 10.14 -4.94
C PHE A 284 9.47 9.24 -5.97
N TRP A 285 10.20 8.93 -7.04
CA TRP A 285 9.75 8.04 -8.11
C TRP A 285 10.91 7.40 -8.85
N ILE A 286 10.62 6.35 -9.63
CA ILE A 286 11.61 5.70 -10.49
C ILE A 286 11.34 6.09 -11.94
N SER A 287 12.30 6.78 -12.57
CA SER A 287 12.17 7.11 -13.99
C SER A 287 12.20 5.86 -14.87
N SER A 288 11.26 5.77 -15.81
CA SER A 288 11.16 4.66 -16.76
C SER A 288 11.15 3.30 -16.08
N GLN A 289 10.42 3.17 -14.96
CA GLN A 289 10.45 1.96 -14.13
C GLN A 289 10.17 0.70 -14.95
N GLU A 290 11.05 -0.28 -14.85
CA GLU A 290 11.02 -1.53 -15.62
C GLU A 290 10.36 -2.67 -14.83
N PRO A 291 9.86 -3.74 -15.49
CA PRO A 291 9.16 -4.82 -14.78
C PRO A 291 9.98 -5.61 -13.76
N ASP A 292 11.30 -5.51 -13.80
CA ASP A 292 12.22 -6.08 -12.81
C ASP A 292 12.46 -5.14 -11.61
N GLU A 293 11.97 -3.90 -11.63
CA GLU A 293 12.19 -2.89 -10.60
C GLU A 293 10.96 -2.77 -9.70
N VAL A 294 11.15 -2.89 -8.38
CA VAL A 294 10.06 -2.86 -7.40
C VAL A 294 10.23 -1.73 -6.40
N LEU A 295 9.09 -1.12 -6.03
CA LEU A 295 8.97 -0.27 -4.85
C LEU A 295 8.43 -1.12 -3.70
N VAL A 296 9.07 -1.05 -2.56
CA VAL A 296 8.63 -1.67 -1.31
C VAL A 296 8.22 -0.55 -0.37
N ILE A 297 6.95 -0.52 0.02
CA ILE A 297 6.35 0.57 0.79
C ILE A 297 5.90 0.00 2.12
N GLN A 298 6.38 0.56 3.22
CA GLN A 298 5.93 0.23 4.56
C GLN A 298 4.63 0.98 4.84
N LEU A 299 3.54 0.24 5.03
CA LEU A 299 2.22 0.81 5.31
C LEU A 299 1.98 0.96 6.81
N PHE A 300 2.55 0.06 7.60
CA PHE A 300 2.47 0.05 9.06
C PHE A 300 3.66 -0.73 9.63
N ASP A 301 4.15 -0.36 10.81
CA ASP A 301 5.09 -1.13 11.63
C ASP A 301 4.72 -0.93 13.10
N SER A 302 4.79 -2.01 13.89
CA SER A 302 4.43 -2.00 15.30
C SER A 302 5.53 -1.46 16.21
N ASP A 303 6.75 -1.33 15.69
CA ASP A 303 7.92 -0.75 16.38
C ASP A 303 8.05 0.76 16.15
#